data_AF-A0A949YCV6-F1
#
_entry.id   AF-A0A949YCV6-F1
#
_cell.length_a   1.000
_cell.length_b   1.000
_cell.length_c   1.000
_cell.angle_alpha   90.00
_cell.angle_beta   90.00
_cell.angle_gamma   90.00
#
_symmetry.space_group_name_H-M   'P 1'
#
loop_
_entity.id
_entity.type
_entity.pdbx_description
1 polymer ?
#
loop_
_entity_poly.entity_id
_entity_poly.type
_entity_poly.pdbx_seq_one_letter_code
_entity_poly.pdbx_strand_id
1 'polypeptide(L)'
;MKAKSIHPKVLSLVVATTAAFLLSVTGTATAQPYSPTWPSVNKHPPAPEWFQDAKFGIYFHWGVYSVPAFGFEWYPRLMYQAGSPENLHHIQTYGDPWAWPYNFFITGAYDLAGDYVQFAPKLTTQGGNFDPNAWAQLFVDAGAKFAGPSTEHHDGFSMWNSKVNEWNSVQKGPNLDLLGLFEKAIRAKNLKFLAALHTAYNF
;
A
#
# COMPACT_ATOMS: atom_id res chain seq x y z
N MET A 1 73.50 56.49 22.30
CA MET A 1 74.07 55.16 22.65
C MET A 1 72.97 54.12 22.44
N LYS A 2 72.73 53.65 21.21
CA LYS A 2 73.20 52.40 20.56
C LYS A 2 73.31 51.14 21.44
N ALA A 3 72.77 50.07 20.85
CA ALA A 3 72.86 48.63 21.15
C ALA A 3 71.92 48.06 22.22
N LYS A 4 70.92 47.27 21.78
CA LYS A 4 70.47 46.10 22.54
C LYS A 4 70.32 44.89 21.63
N SER A 5 70.96 43.84 22.14
CA SER A 5 71.15 42.50 21.61
C SER A 5 69.86 41.67 21.66
N ILE A 6 69.81 40.74 20.71
CA ILE A 6 68.91 39.59 20.53
C ILE A 6 68.78 38.76 21.81
N HIS A 7 67.61 38.16 22.05
CA HIS A 7 67.46 36.81 22.63
C HIS A 7 66.19 36.10 22.09
N PRO A 8 66.19 34.75 22.00
CA PRO A 8 65.37 34.00 21.05
C PRO A 8 64.07 33.44 21.64
N LYS A 9 63.18 33.05 20.72
CA LYS A 9 61.83 32.54 20.92
C LYS A 9 61.80 31.21 21.70
N VAL A 10 60.93 31.13 22.70
CA VAL A 10 60.45 29.85 23.26
C VAL A 10 59.01 29.66 22.79
N LEU A 11 58.78 28.60 22.01
CA LEU A 11 57.49 28.19 21.50
C LEU A 11 56.83 27.27 22.54
N SER A 12 55.82 27.76 23.26
CA SER A 12 55.04 26.95 24.19
C SER A 12 53.92 26.23 23.44
N LEU A 13 54.02 24.91 23.35
CA LEU A 13 53.00 24.01 22.81
C LEU A 13 51.86 23.87 23.83
N VAL A 14 50.69 24.45 23.54
CA VAL A 14 49.46 24.21 24.32
C VAL A 14 48.81 22.94 23.77
N VAL A 15 48.88 21.85 24.53
CA VAL A 15 48.09 20.64 24.27
C VAL A 15 46.71 20.88 24.89
N ALA A 16 45.73 21.22 24.07
CA ALA A 16 44.33 21.27 24.47
C ALA A 16 43.74 19.86 24.38
N THR A 17 43.53 19.22 25.53
CA THR A 17 42.76 17.97 25.64
C THR A 17 41.27 18.26 25.48
N THR A 18 40.75 18.12 24.26
CA THR A 18 39.30 18.07 24.03
C THR A 18 38.77 16.70 24.42
N ALA A 19 38.14 16.59 25.58
CA ALA A 19 37.33 15.43 25.96
C ALA A 19 36.05 15.43 25.10
N ALA A 20 35.95 14.49 24.16
CA ALA A 20 34.74 14.27 23.39
C ALA A 20 33.70 13.58 24.29
N PHE A 21 32.66 14.32 24.68
CA PHE A 21 31.47 13.74 25.31
C PHE A 21 30.67 12.99 24.24
N LEU A 22 30.81 11.67 24.22
CA LEU A 22 29.90 10.78 23.49
C LEU A 22 28.57 10.75 24.27
N LEU A 23 27.61 11.59 23.85
CA LEU A 23 26.21 11.41 24.24
C LEU A 23 25.68 10.15 23.55
N SER A 24 25.72 9.04 24.26
CA SER A 24 24.98 7.83 23.92
C SER A 24 23.48 8.15 24.02
N VAL A 25 22.85 8.48 22.91
CA VAL A 25 21.39 8.50 22.81
C VAL A 25 20.92 7.05 22.84
N THR A 26 20.75 6.50 24.03
CA THR A 26 19.98 5.26 24.20
C THR A 26 18.53 5.62 23.93
N GLY A 27 18.08 5.43 22.69
CA GLY A 27 16.66 5.43 22.37
C GLY A 27 16.00 4.37 23.24
N THR A 28 15.23 4.78 24.24
CA THR A 28 14.39 3.88 24.99
C THR A 28 13.35 3.35 24.01
N ALA A 29 13.51 2.10 23.59
CA ALA A 29 12.42 1.37 22.97
C ALA A 29 11.28 1.38 23.99
N THR A 30 10.27 2.22 23.77
CA THR A 30 9.07 2.23 24.59
C THR A 30 8.52 0.82 24.61
N ALA A 31 8.47 0.20 25.78
CA ALA A 31 7.89 -1.13 25.95
C ALA A 31 6.51 -1.14 25.29
N GLN A 32 6.30 -2.05 24.35
CA GLN A 32 5.01 -2.18 23.69
C GLN A 32 3.96 -2.42 24.78
N PRO A 33 2.89 -1.63 24.88
CA PRO A 33 1.89 -1.75 25.95
C PRO A 33 1.07 -3.06 25.85
N TYR A 34 1.35 -3.90 24.86
CA TYR A 34 0.66 -5.15 24.56
C TYR A 34 1.63 -6.33 24.44
N SER A 35 1.21 -7.50 24.92
CA SER A 35 1.80 -8.81 24.64
C SER A 35 0.85 -9.64 23.75
N PRO A 36 1.33 -10.68 23.04
CA PRO A 36 0.51 -11.51 22.16
C PRO A 36 -0.35 -12.52 22.95
N THR A 37 -1.15 -12.02 23.89
CA THR A 37 -2.04 -12.80 24.75
C THR A 37 -3.40 -12.12 24.87
N TRP A 38 -4.47 -12.91 25.00
CA TRP A 38 -5.83 -12.38 25.15
C TRP A 38 -5.98 -11.36 26.29
N PRO A 39 -5.47 -11.62 27.52
CA PRO A 39 -5.59 -10.65 28.60
C PRO A 39 -4.91 -9.30 28.31
N SER A 40 -3.85 -9.29 27.50
CA SER A 40 -3.18 -8.04 27.13
C SER A 40 -3.95 -7.28 26.05
N VAL A 41 -4.36 -7.94 24.97
CA VAL A 41 -5.02 -7.25 23.83
C VAL A 41 -6.45 -6.83 24.15
N ASN A 42 -7.13 -7.53 25.08
CA ASN A 42 -8.47 -7.15 25.56
C ASN A 42 -8.51 -5.80 26.30
N LYS A 43 -7.35 -5.21 26.61
CA LYS A 43 -7.26 -3.84 27.16
C LYS A 43 -7.46 -2.75 26.10
N HIS A 44 -7.37 -3.09 24.81
CA HIS A 44 -7.60 -2.15 23.72
C HIS A 44 -9.09 -1.83 23.61
N PRO A 45 -9.51 -0.54 23.59
CA PRO A 45 -10.91 -0.18 23.38
C PRO A 45 -11.33 -0.57 21.95
N PRO A 46 -12.25 -1.54 21.76
CA PRO A 46 -12.53 -2.09 20.44
C PRO A 46 -13.22 -1.09 19.50
N ALA A 47 -13.97 -0.13 20.04
CA ALA A 47 -14.62 0.94 19.29
C ALA A 47 -14.26 2.29 19.92
N PRO A 48 -13.18 2.96 19.46
CA PRO A 48 -12.85 4.30 19.95
C PRO A 48 -13.97 5.30 19.62
N GLU A 49 -14.10 6.37 20.41
CA GLU A 49 -15.18 7.35 20.32
C GLU A 49 -15.38 7.89 18.89
N TRP A 50 -14.29 8.28 18.20
CA TRP A 50 -14.37 8.76 16.81
C TRP A 50 -15.06 7.76 15.86
N PHE A 51 -14.85 6.45 16.07
CA PHE A 51 -15.42 5.41 15.22
C PHE A 51 -16.89 5.21 15.55
N GLN A 52 -17.25 5.28 16.83
CA GLN A 52 -18.64 5.30 17.25
C GLN A 52 -19.37 6.50 16.66
N ASP A 53 -18.76 7.69 16.65
CA ASP A 53 -19.35 8.92 16.10
C ASP A 53 -19.40 8.97 14.58
N ALA A 54 -18.51 8.25 13.91
CA ALA A 54 -18.39 8.28 12.46
C ALA A 54 -19.67 7.82 11.74
N LYS A 55 -20.34 6.79 12.27
CA LYS A 55 -21.57 6.12 11.78
C LYS A 55 -21.52 5.55 10.35
N PHE A 56 -20.94 6.25 9.40
CA PHE A 56 -20.93 5.92 7.98
C PHE A 56 -19.50 6.02 7.41
N GLY A 57 -19.14 5.00 6.62
CA GLY A 57 -17.90 4.95 5.87
C GLY A 57 -18.07 4.15 4.59
N ILE A 58 -17.13 4.33 3.66
CA ILE A 58 -17.15 3.73 2.33
C ILE A 58 -15.89 2.94 2.10
N TYR A 59 -16.04 1.69 1.72
CA TYR A 59 -14.94 0.92 1.14
C TYR A 59 -15.33 0.42 -0.25
N PHE A 60 -14.34 -0.05 -1.02
CA PHE A 60 -14.58 -0.51 -2.38
C PHE A 60 -13.71 -1.71 -2.74
N HIS A 61 -14.31 -2.64 -3.49
CA HIS A 61 -13.60 -3.74 -4.16
C HIS A 61 -13.19 -3.28 -5.54
N TRP A 62 -11.88 -3.04 -5.70
CA TRP A 62 -11.28 -2.72 -6.97
C TRP A 62 -9.85 -3.24 -7.01
N GLY A 63 -9.53 -4.03 -8.02
CA GLY A 63 -8.23 -4.68 -8.15
C GLY A 63 -8.13 -5.46 -9.46
N VAL A 64 -7.20 -6.41 -9.53
CA VAL A 64 -6.98 -7.25 -10.71
C VAL A 64 -8.23 -8.05 -11.07
N TYR A 65 -8.96 -8.54 -10.06
CA TYR A 65 -10.24 -9.23 -10.22
C TYR A 65 -11.34 -8.38 -10.89
N SER A 66 -11.13 -7.06 -11.03
CA SER A 66 -12.05 -6.17 -11.74
C SER A 66 -11.79 -6.11 -13.26
N VAL A 67 -10.62 -6.57 -13.75
CA VAL A 67 -10.26 -6.51 -15.18
C VAL A 67 -11.25 -7.27 -16.08
N PRO A 68 -11.68 -8.50 -15.74
CA PRO A 68 -12.60 -9.24 -16.60
C PRO A 68 -13.99 -8.60 -16.72
N ALA A 69 -14.36 -7.73 -15.77
CA ALA A 69 -15.68 -7.10 -15.66
C ALA A 69 -16.85 -8.09 -15.80
N PHE A 70 -16.66 -9.33 -15.34
CA PHE A 70 -17.60 -10.43 -15.46
C PHE A 70 -17.69 -11.20 -14.14
N GLY A 71 -18.89 -11.67 -13.79
CA GLY A 71 -19.15 -12.31 -12.50
C GLY A 71 -19.02 -11.30 -11.35
N PHE A 72 -18.12 -11.56 -10.42
CA PHE A 72 -17.83 -10.72 -9.25
C PHE A 72 -16.37 -10.95 -8.79
N GLU A 73 -15.97 -10.43 -7.63
CA GLU A 73 -14.57 -10.44 -7.16
C GLU A 73 -13.97 -11.85 -6.90
N TRP A 74 -14.79 -12.89 -7.00
CA TRP A 74 -14.35 -14.30 -7.00
C TRP A 74 -14.08 -14.86 -8.40
N TYR A 75 -14.13 -14.04 -9.45
CA TYR A 75 -13.71 -14.45 -10.79
C TYR A 75 -12.37 -15.22 -10.81
N PRO A 76 -11.30 -14.81 -10.06
CA PRO A 76 -10.03 -15.52 -10.11
C PRO A 76 -10.12 -16.96 -9.61
N ARG A 77 -11.08 -17.26 -8.72
CA ARG A 77 -11.41 -18.63 -8.30
C ARG A 77 -12.26 -19.34 -9.33
N LEU A 78 -13.35 -18.69 -9.74
CA LEU A 78 -14.41 -19.33 -10.52
C LEU A 78 -14.01 -19.57 -11.97
N MET A 79 -13.03 -18.83 -12.51
CA MET A 79 -12.48 -19.09 -13.84
C MET A 79 -11.86 -20.49 -13.97
N TYR A 80 -11.44 -21.11 -12.86
CA TYR A 80 -10.92 -22.48 -12.82
C TYR A 80 -11.98 -23.54 -12.48
N GLN A 81 -13.20 -23.13 -12.12
CA GLN A 81 -14.28 -24.05 -11.79
C GLN A 81 -15.02 -24.47 -13.07
N ALA A 82 -14.72 -25.67 -13.57
CA ALA A 82 -15.30 -26.18 -14.81
C ALA A 82 -16.83 -26.03 -14.86
N GLY A 83 -17.32 -25.41 -15.93
CA GLY A 83 -18.75 -25.19 -16.18
C GLY A 83 -19.39 -24.04 -15.40
N SER A 84 -18.65 -23.31 -14.56
CA SER A 84 -19.14 -22.04 -14.01
C SER A 84 -19.32 -21.00 -15.14
N PRO A 85 -20.21 -20.00 -14.97
CA PRO A 85 -20.32 -18.90 -15.91
C PRO A 85 -18.98 -18.19 -16.16
N GLU A 86 -18.16 -18.02 -15.13
CA GLU A 86 -16.85 -17.37 -15.21
C GLU A 86 -15.85 -18.20 -16.00
N ASN A 87 -15.82 -19.52 -15.80
CA ASN A 87 -14.99 -20.44 -16.57
C ASN A 87 -15.38 -20.46 -18.05
N LEU A 88 -16.68 -20.53 -18.35
CA LEU A 88 -17.17 -20.49 -19.74
C LEU A 88 -16.85 -19.15 -20.40
N HIS A 89 -17.05 -18.03 -19.70
CA HIS A 89 -16.66 -16.70 -20.17
C HIS A 89 -15.15 -16.60 -20.39
N HIS A 90 -14.35 -17.17 -19.48
CA HIS A 90 -12.89 -17.16 -19.58
C HIS A 90 -12.42 -17.88 -20.84
N ILE A 91 -12.93 -19.09 -21.07
CA ILE A 91 -12.64 -19.90 -22.27
C ILE A 91 -13.02 -19.16 -23.55
N GLN A 92 -14.17 -18.48 -23.56
CA GLN A 92 -14.66 -17.77 -24.75
C GLN A 92 -13.92 -16.46 -25.04
N THR A 93 -13.34 -15.83 -24.02
CA THR A 93 -12.74 -14.49 -24.13
C THR A 93 -11.22 -14.55 -24.20
N TYR A 94 -10.60 -15.33 -23.32
CA TYR A 94 -9.14 -15.36 -23.12
C TYR A 94 -8.51 -16.70 -23.52
N GLY A 95 -9.26 -17.81 -23.37
CA GLY A 95 -8.82 -19.16 -23.70
C GLY A 95 -8.89 -20.12 -22.51
N ASP A 96 -8.31 -21.32 -22.66
CA ASP A 96 -8.26 -22.29 -21.57
C ASP A 96 -7.59 -21.66 -20.32
N PRO A 97 -8.21 -21.68 -19.12
CA PRO A 97 -7.67 -21.03 -17.93
C PRO A 97 -6.28 -21.51 -17.49
N TRP A 98 -5.84 -22.70 -17.92
CA TRP A 98 -4.49 -23.20 -17.66
C TRP A 98 -3.48 -22.71 -18.69
N ALA A 99 -3.92 -22.33 -19.90
CA ALA A 99 -3.11 -21.67 -20.92
C ALA A 99 -3.13 -20.14 -20.81
N TRP A 100 -4.21 -19.57 -20.28
CA TRP A 100 -4.40 -18.16 -19.97
C TRP A 100 -4.74 -18.01 -18.47
N PRO A 101 -3.76 -18.13 -17.57
CA PRO A 101 -4.01 -18.12 -16.13
C PRO A 101 -4.29 -16.72 -15.57
N TYR A 102 -4.87 -16.66 -14.37
CA TYR A 102 -5.24 -15.41 -13.69
C TYR A 102 -4.10 -14.39 -13.62
N ASN A 103 -2.86 -14.84 -13.41
CA ASN A 103 -1.71 -13.95 -13.32
C ASN A 103 -1.47 -13.15 -14.62
N PHE A 104 -2.04 -13.52 -15.76
CA PHE A 104 -1.99 -12.73 -16.99
C PHE A 104 -2.80 -11.44 -16.89
N PHE A 105 -3.85 -11.37 -16.06
CA PHE A 105 -4.47 -10.08 -15.73
C PHE A 105 -3.50 -9.15 -14.97
N ILE A 106 -2.44 -9.69 -14.35
CA ILE A 106 -1.42 -8.91 -13.64
C ILE A 106 -0.25 -8.56 -14.57
N THR A 107 0.33 -9.56 -15.24
CA THR A 107 1.53 -9.41 -16.07
C THR A 107 1.24 -8.93 -17.48
N GLY A 108 0.00 -9.04 -17.91
CA GLY A 108 -0.48 -8.70 -19.24
C GLY A 108 -0.35 -9.83 -20.24
N ALA A 109 -1.39 -10.04 -21.06
CA ALA A 109 -1.40 -10.95 -22.19
C ALA A 109 -2.46 -10.52 -23.22
N TYR A 110 -2.38 -11.05 -24.44
CA TYR A 110 -3.42 -10.83 -25.44
C TYR A 110 -4.56 -11.83 -25.24
N ASP A 111 -5.79 -11.37 -25.40
CA ASP A 111 -6.98 -12.23 -25.41
C ASP A 111 -7.20 -12.90 -26.79
N LEU A 112 -8.31 -13.62 -26.97
CA LEU A 112 -8.62 -14.29 -28.24
C LEU A 112 -8.97 -13.32 -29.38
N ALA A 113 -9.38 -12.09 -29.05
CA ALA A 113 -9.64 -11.03 -30.02
C ALA A 113 -8.35 -10.30 -30.44
N GLY A 114 -7.25 -10.52 -29.72
CA GLY A 114 -5.97 -9.85 -29.95
C GLY A 114 -5.83 -8.53 -29.19
N ASP A 115 -6.71 -8.26 -28.22
CA ASP A 115 -6.61 -7.10 -27.35
C ASP A 115 -5.66 -7.37 -26.18
N TYR A 116 -4.81 -6.39 -25.84
CA TYR A 116 -3.89 -6.53 -24.71
C TYR A 116 -4.62 -6.26 -23.39
N VAL A 117 -4.65 -7.25 -22.52
CA VAL A 117 -5.40 -7.25 -21.27
C VAL A 117 -4.45 -7.23 -20.08
N GLN A 118 -4.57 -6.22 -19.23
CA GLN A 118 -3.82 -6.07 -17.99
C GLN A 118 -4.54 -5.16 -17.01
N PHE A 119 -4.40 -5.39 -15.71
CA PHE A 119 -4.71 -4.42 -14.67
C PHE A 119 -3.70 -3.26 -14.72
N ALA A 120 -4.04 -2.22 -15.47
CA ALA A 120 -3.17 -1.08 -15.73
C ALA A 120 -3.89 0.27 -15.54
N PRO A 121 -4.42 0.58 -14.33
CA PRO A 121 -4.97 1.90 -14.06
C PRO A 121 -3.92 3.00 -14.31
N LYS A 122 -4.32 4.00 -15.09
CA LYS A 122 -3.45 5.12 -15.48
C LYS A 122 -3.98 6.43 -14.90
N LEU A 123 -3.13 7.14 -14.18
CA LEU A 123 -3.50 8.42 -13.55
C LEU A 123 -3.97 9.44 -14.57
N THR A 124 -4.93 10.29 -14.20
CA THR A 124 -5.40 11.42 -15.03
C THR A 124 -4.26 12.38 -15.41
N THR A 125 -3.30 12.60 -14.51
CA THR A 125 -2.08 13.39 -14.77
C THR A 125 -1.14 12.77 -15.82
N GLN A 126 -1.35 11.50 -16.16
CA GLN A 126 -0.61 10.78 -17.20
C GLN A 126 -1.49 10.54 -18.45
N GLY A 127 -2.66 11.16 -18.53
CA GLY A 127 -3.63 10.99 -19.62
C GLY A 127 -4.43 9.70 -19.55
N GLY A 128 -4.63 9.16 -18.35
CA GLY A 128 -5.60 8.09 -18.09
C GLY A 128 -6.87 8.60 -17.41
N ASN A 129 -7.62 7.70 -16.79
CA ASN A 129 -8.92 7.98 -16.15
C ASN A 129 -8.94 7.73 -14.64
N PHE A 130 -7.82 7.33 -14.04
CA PHE A 130 -7.74 7.05 -12.61
C PHE A 130 -7.40 8.33 -11.83
N ASP A 131 -8.31 8.78 -10.96
CA ASP A 131 -8.09 9.91 -10.05
C ASP A 131 -8.51 9.58 -8.61
N PRO A 132 -7.57 9.22 -7.73
CA PRO A 132 -7.89 8.91 -6.33
C PRO A 132 -8.39 10.14 -5.55
N ASN A 133 -8.08 11.37 -5.95
CA ASN A 133 -8.59 12.58 -5.30
C ASN A 133 -10.06 12.82 -5.63
N ALA A 134 -10.47 12.54 -6.87
CA ALA A 134 -11.87 12.59 -7.27
C ALA A 134 -12.70 11.56 -6.47
N TRP A 135 -12.17 10.36 -6.27
CA TRP A 135 -12.82 9.32 -5.45
C TRP A 135 -12.92 9.75 -3.99
N ALA A 136 -11.83 10.28 -3.41
CA ALA A 136 -11.85 10.80 -2.05
C ALA A 136 -12.85 11.95 -1.87
N GLN A 137 -12.98 12.84 -2.86
CA GLN A 137 -13.98 13.90 -2.85
C GLN A 137 -15.40 13.33 -2.89
N LEU A 138 -15.67 12.34 -3.76
CA LEU A 138 -16.96 11.66 -3.81
C LEU A 138 -17.34 11.05 -2.44
N PHE A 139 -16.37 10.49 -1.71
CA PHE A 139 -16.64 9.94 -0.37
C PHE A 139 -17.03 11.02 0.64
N VAL A 140 -16.41 12.21 0.56
CA VAL A 140 -16.81 13.37 1.38
C VAL A 140 -18.22 13.81 1.01
N ASP A 141 -18.52 13.92 -0.29
CA ASP A 141 -19.82 14.38 -0.79
C ASP A 141 -20.95 13.40 -0.39
N ALA A 142 -20.63 12.10 -0.31
CA ALA A 142 -21.52 11.07 0.22
C ALA A 142 -21.70 11.11 1.75
N GLY A 143 -20.92 11.93 2.47
CA GLY A 143 -20.99 12.09 3.92
C GLY A 143 -20.17 11.09 4.73
N ALA A 144 -19.27 10.32 4.10
CA ALA A 144 -18.42 9.36 4.78
C ALA A 144 -17.50 10.04 5.81
N LYS A 145 -17.20 9.34 6.91
CA LYS A 145 -16.22 9.77 7.93
C LYS A 145 -14.94 8.94 7.93
N PHE A 146 -15.00 7.77 7.31
CA PHE A 146 -13.86 6.93 7.02
C PHE A 146 -14.02 6.30 5.64
N ALA A 147 -12.92 6.07 4.95
CA ALA A 147 -12.95 5.40 3.65
C ALA A 147 -11.65 4.66 3.33
N GLY A 148 -11.71 3.71 2.40
CA GLY A 148 -10.51 3.11 1.83
C GLY A 148 -10.73 1.86 0.99
N PRO A 149 -9.65 1.31 0.39
CA PRO A 149 -9.73 0.21 -0.56
C PRO A 149 -9.75 -1.17 0.12
N SER A 150 -10.20 -2.19 -0.62
CA SER A 150 -9.65 -3.54 -0.49
C SER A 150 -8.17 -3.52 -0.89
N THR A 151 -7.28 -3.79 0.06
CA THR A 151 -5.82 -3.63 -0.12
C THR A 151 -5.16 -4.87 -0.69
N GLU A 152 -5.72 -6.03 -0.36
CA GLU A 152 -5.41 -7.34 -0.95
C GLU A 152 -6.67 -8.19 -0.74
N HIS A 153 -7.22 -8.71 -1.83
CA HIS A 153 -8.39 -9.57 -1.78
C HIS A 153 -7.94 -11.04 -1.63
N HIS A 154 -8.85 -11.98 -1.89
CA HIS A 154 -8.54 -13.40 -1.94
C HIS A 154 -7.62 -13.80 -3.13
N ASP A 155 -7.32 -12.88 -4.04
CA ASP A 155 -6.54 -13.15 -5.26
C ASP A 155 -5.02 -13.01 -5.07
N GLY A 156 -4.56 -12.67 -3.86
CA GLY A 156 -3.14 -12.66 -3.49
C GLY A 156 -2.34 -11.50 -4.06
N PHE A 157 -3.01 -10.47 -4.60
CA PHE A 157 -2.35 -9.30 -5.17
C PHE A 157 -2.34 -8.11 -4.20
N SER A 158 -1.16 -7.77 -3.67
CA SER A 158 -1.00 -6.63 -2.76
C SER A 158 -1.05 -5.30 -3.53
N MET A 159 -1.99 -4.42 -3.16
CA MET A 159 -2.15 -3.11 -3.81
C MET A 159 -1.18 -2.03 -3.29
N TRP A 160 -0.11 -2.41 -2.58
CA TRP A 160 0.92 -1.51 -2.04
C TRP A 160 2.32 -1.96 -2.46
N ASN A 161 3.36 -1.15 -2.20
CA ASN A 161 4.76 -1.57 -2.40
C ASN A 161 5.21 -2.62 -1.38
N SER A 162 4.73 -3.85 -1.52
CA SER A 162 5.04 -4.94 -0.58
C SER A 162 6.48 -5.42 -0.73
N LYS A 163 7.13 -5.65 0.43
CA LYS A 163 8.47 -6.27 0.51
C LYS A 163 8.41 -7.80 0.68
N VAL A 164 7.25 -8.33 1.05
CA VAL A 164 7.05 -9.75 1.40
C VAL A 164 6.22 -10.50 0.37
N ASN A 165 5.57 -9.78 -0.56
CA ASN A 165 4.81 -10.35 -1.67
C ASN A 165 5.21 -9.63 -2.96
N GLU A 166 5.86 -10.32 -3.89
CA GLU A 166 6.23 -9.78 -5.20
C GLU A 166 5.03 -9.57 -6.15
N TRP A 167 3.89 -10.20 -5.85
CA TRP A 167 2.62 -9.96 -6.54
C TRP A 167 1.98 -8.69 -6.02
N ASN A 168 2.54 -7.55 -6.42
CA ASN A 168 2.06 -6.26 -5.98
C ASN A 168 2.05 -5.20 -7.07
N SER A 169 1.20 -4.19 -6.89
CA SER A 169 0.94 -3.11 -7.87
C SER A 169 2.13 -2.23 -8.24
N VAL A 170 3.24 -2.29 -7.49
CA VAL A 170 4.47 -1.55 -7.80
C VAL A 170 5.44 -2.39 -8.64
N GLN A 171 5.58 -3.67 -8.32
CA GLN A 171 6.50 -4.57 -9.03
C GLN A 171 5.87 -5.23 -10.26
N LYS A 172 4.53 -5.40 -10.26
CA LYS A 172 3.77 -6.03 -11.34
C LYS A 172 2.47 -5.26 -11.60
N GLY A 173 2.07 -5.14 -12.86
CA GLY A 173 0.87 -4.40 -13.25
C GLY A 173 1.15 -2.90 -13.47
N PRO A 174 0.46 -1.98 -12.77
CA PRO A 174 0.46 -0.55 -13.14
C PRO A 174 1.72 0.22 -12.75
N ASN A 175 2.65 -0.38 -12.00
CA ASN A 175 3.83 0.28 -11.45
C ASN A 175 3.48 1.50 -10.59
N LEU A 176 2.42 1.38 -9.77
CA LEU A 176 1.90 2.42 -8.89
C LEU A 176 1.68 1.85 -7.49
N ASP A 177 2.04 2.62 -6.45
CA ASP A 177 1.64 2.30 -5.08
C ASP A 177 0.18 2.74 -4.87
N LEU A 178 -0.76 1.88 -5.28
CA LEU A 178 -2.19 2.22 -5.31
C LEU A 178 -2.74 2.48 -3.90
N LEU A 179 -2.32 1.70 -2.91
CA LEU A 179 -2.69 1.90 -1.51
C LEU A 179 -2.19 3.25 -1.01
N GLY A 180 -0.92 3.59 -1.25
CA GLY A 180 -0.35 4.87 -0.86
C GLY A 180 -1.03 6.06 -1.54
N LEU A 181 -1.43 5.92 -2.81
CA LEU A 181 -2.20 6.94 -3.53
C LEU A 181 -3.57 7.19 -2.90
N PHE A 182 -4.31 6.12 -2.57
CA PHE A 182 -5.60 6.26 -1.89
C PHE A 182 -5.46 6.77 -0.46
N GLU A 183 -4.49 6.28 0.31
CA GLU A 183 -4.22 6.78 1.67
C GLU A 183 -4.00 8.29 1.66
N LYS A 184 -3.12 8.76 0.76
CA LYS A 184 -2.81 10.19 0.63
C LYS A 184 -4.06 10.99 0.26
N ALA A 185 -4.82 10.56 -0.74
CA ALA A 185 -6.01 11.27 -1.20
C ALA A 185 -7.11 11.35 -0.12
N ILE A 186 -7.37 10.23 0.57
CA ILE A 186 -8.42 10.13 1.60
C ILE A 186 -8.04 10.95 2.84
N ARG A 187 -6.79 10.85 3.31
CA ARG A 187 -6.33 11.65 4.46
C ARG A 187 -6.31 13.13 4.16
N ALA A 188 -6.00 13.53 2.92
CA ALA A 188 -6.05 14.94 2.50
C ALA A 188 -7.47 15.55 2.57
N LYS A 189 -8.51 14.70 2.63
CA LYS A 189 -9.91 15.09 2.83
C LYS A 189 -10.36 15.02 4.29
N ASN A 190 -9.43 14.86 5.24
CA ASN A 190 -9.70 14.68 6.67
C ASN A 190 -10.57 13.46 7.02
N LEU A 191 -10.62 12.46 6.14
CA LEU A 191 -11.27 11.19 6.41
C LEU A 191 -10.31 10.25 7.14
N LYS A 192 -10.87 9.40 8.00
CA LYS A 192 -10.10 8.28 8.58
C LYS A 192 -9.87 7.24 7.49
N PHE A 193 -8.65 6.71 7.40
CA PHE A 193 -8.30 5.72 6.39
C PHE A 193 -8.61 4.30 6.87
N LEU A 194 -9.26 3.52 6.02
CA LEU A 194 -9.59 2.11 6.23
C LEU A 194 -8.81 1.25 5.23
N ALA A 195 -8.39 0.06 5.65
CA ALA A 195 -7.75 -0.93 4.80
C ALA A 195 -8.46 -2.28 5.01
N ALA A 196 -9.10 -2.82 3.97
CA ALA A 196 -9.71 -4.14 4.03
C ALA A 196 -8.76 -5.21 3.49
N LEU A 197 -8.47 -6.23 4.31
CA LEU A 197 -7.53 -7.32 4.04
C LEU A 197 -8.27 -8.66 4.04
N HIS A 198 -8.30 -9.35 2.90
CA HIS A 198 -9.01 -10.63 2.75
C HIS A 198 -8.02 -11.77 2.47
N THR A 199 -6.83 -11.70 3.06
CA THR A 199 -5.70 -12.56 2.69
C THR A 199 -5.79 -14.01 3.19
N ALA A 200 -6.62 -14.26 4.22
CA ALA A 200 -6.70 -15.57 4.85
C ALA A 200 -7.28 -16.67 3.94
N TYR A 201 -8.19 -16.32 3.04
CA TYR A 201 -8.78 -17.24 2.06
C TYR A 201 -8.21 -17.00 0.66
N ASN A 202 -6.89 -16.78 0.57
CA ASN A 202 -6.23 -16.72 -0.73
C ASN A 202 -6.37 -18.06 -1.47
N PHE A 203 -6.74 -18.00 -2.75
CA PHE A 203 -6.95 -19.16 -3.62
C PHE A 203 -6.17 -19.06 -4.93
#